data_AF-A0A370ID35-F1
#
_entry.id   AF-A0A370ID35-F1
#
_cell.length_a   1.000
_cell.length_b   1.000
_cell.length_c   1.000
_cell.angle_alpha   90.00
_cell.angle_beta   90.00
_cell.angle_gamma   90.00
#
_symmetry.space_group_name_H-M   'P 1'
#
loop_
_entity.id
_entity.type
_entity.pdbx_description
1 polymer ?
#
loop_
_entity_poly.entity_id
_entity_poly.type
_entity_poly.pdbx_seq_one_letter_code
_entity_poly.pdbx_strand_id
1 'polypeptide(L)'
;MVQVLRPRPTVEQAVEQAAAALDYTGTRALRVLLHAGVSALWPTIKATPEKQVRSYESTIAALRRRWSKGGECEPDSTVAALFRDLDAEVAAFLQLCADRSRTEWLEPVEAVAAYSVAVMQGTVLRWLADCDDETTLVVLDDLVSSLSTKAADR
;
A
#
# COMPACT_ATOMS: atom_id res chain seq x y z
N MET A 1 -20.59 -1.20 -16.33
CA MET A 1 -19.16 -1.58 -16.49
C MET A 1 -18.51 -1.46 -15.13
N VAL A 2 -18.16 -2.58 -14.49
CA VAL A 2 -17.36 -2.55 -13.25
C VAL A 2 -15.96 -2.12 -13.67
N GLN A 3 -15.50 -0.98 -13.16
CA GLN A 3 -14.14 -0.53 -13.40
C GLN A 3 -13.21 -1.53 -12.70
N VAL A 4 -12.43 -2.29 -13.47
CA VAL A 4 -11.43 -3.20 -12.89
C VAL A 4 -10.37 -2.31 -12.25
N LEU A 5 -10.39 -2.22 -10.93
CA LEU A 5 -9.35 -1.56 -10.15
C LEU A 5 -8.03 -2.28 -10.42
N ARG A 6 -7.01 -1.52 -10.81
CA ARG A 6 -5.68 -2.04 -11.11
C ARG A 6 -4.64 -1.40 -10.21
N PRO A 7 -3.55 -2.11 -9.89
CA PRO A 7 -2.39 -1.49 -9.25
C PRO A 7 -1.83 -0.36 -10.12
N ARG A 8 -0.95 0.46 -9.54
CA ARG A 8 -0.09 1.35 -10.35
C ARG A 8 0.67 0.54 -11.40
N PRO A 9 0.79 1.05 -12.65
CA PRO A 9 1.45 0.32 -13.73
C PRO A 9 2.87 -0.17 -13.39
N THR A 10 3.67 0.65 -12.69
CA THR A 10 5.03 0.28 -12.25
C THR A 10 5.02 -0.89 -11.26
N VAL A 11 4.03 -0.94 -10.37
CA VAL A 11 3.86 -2.01 -9.39
C VAL A 11 3.36 -3.29 -10.08
N GLU A 12 2.34 -3.17 -10.94
CA GLU A 12 1.82 -4.28 -11.75
C GLU A 12 2.94 -4.92 -12.58
N GLN A 13 3.72 -4.11 -13.28
CA GLN A 13 4.85 -4.59 -14.08
C GLN A 13 5.89 -5.34 -13.25
N ALA A 14 6.27 -4.81 -12.08
CA ALA A 14 7.25 -5.46 -11.22
C ALA A 14 6.76 -6.81 -10.68
N VAL A 15 5.48 -6.89 -10.29
CA VAL A 15 4.87 -8.13 -9.84
C VAL A 15 4.82 -9.16 -10.96
N GLU A 16 4.40 -8.77 -12.18
CA GLU A 16 4.33 -9.68 -13.32
C GLU A 16 5.72 -10.18 -13.75
N GLN A 17 6.73 -9.31 -13.75
CA GLN A 17 8.12 -9.69 -14.03
C GLN A 17 8.65 -10.68 -12.99
N ALA A 18 8.39 -10.44 -11.71
CA ALA A 18 8.77 -11.36 -10.65
C ALA A 18 8.04 -12.70 -10.81
N ALA A 19 6.72 -12.70 -11.04
CA ALA A 19 5.93 -13.90 -11.22
C ALA A 19 6.41 -14.76 -12.40
N ALA A 20 6.78 -14.14 -13.52
CA ALA A 20 7.32 -14.84 -14.69
C ALA A 20 8.67 -15.50 -14.44
N ALA A 21 9.44 -15.03 -13.44
CA ALA A 21 10.75 -15.57 -13.08
C ALA A 21 10.68 -16.68 -12.01
N LEU A 22 9.53 -16.87 -11.36
CA LEU A 22 9.35 -17.88 -10.32
C LEU A 22 8.99 -19.25 -10.90
N ASP A 23 9.61 -20.30 -10.36
CA ASP A 23 9.31 -21.71 -10.64
C ASP A 23 8.52 -22.38 -9.49
N TYR A 24 8.08 -21.62 -8.49
CA TYR A 24 7.30 -22.08 -7.34
C TYR A 24 6.10 -21.18 -7.05
N THR A 25 5.18 -21.68 -6.22
CA THR A 25 3.95 -21.00 -5.79
C THR A 25 3.83 -21.02 -4.27
N GLY A 26 2.68 -20.62 -3.72
CA GLY A 26 2.40 -20.53 -2.30
C GLY A 26 2.93 -19.24 -1.66
N THR A 27 2.86 -19.19 -0.34
CA THR A 27 3.28 -18.09 0.55
C THR A 27 4.73 -17.66 0.32
N ARG A 28 5.61 -18.57 -0.10
CA ARG A 28 6.98 -18.23 -0.52
C ARG A 28 6.98 -17.35 -1.77
N ALA A 29 6.19 -17.69 -2.78
CA ALA A 29 6.07 -16.87 -3.99
C ALA A 29 5.40 -15.53 -3.65
N LEU A 30 4.34 -15.55 -2.84
CA LEU A 30 3.65 -14.35 -2.38
C LEU A 30 4.61 -13.33 -1.78
N ARG A 31 5.51 -13.75 -0.88
CA ARG A 31 6.50 -12.86 -0.26
C ARG A 31 7.39 -12.15 -1.31
N VAL A 32 7.84 -12.87 -2.33
CA VAL A 32 8.67 -12.31 -3.41
C VAL A 32 7.87 -11.29 -4.23
N LEU A 33 6.62 -11.61 -4.57
CA LEU A 33 5.76 -10.71 -5.34
C LEU A 33 5.43 -9.42 -4.57
N LEU A 34 5.11 -9.55 -3.27
CA LEU A 34 4.90 -8.42 -2.38
C LEU A 34 6.14 -7.52 -2.30
N HIS A 35 7.31 -8.12 -2.08
CA HIS A 35 8.59 -7.40 -2.06
C HIS A 35 8.85 -6.68 -3.38
N ALA A 36 8.62 -7.32 -4.53
CA ALA A 36 8.82 -6.72 -5.84
C ALA A 36 7.93 -5.49 -6.04
N GLY A 37 6.64 -5.57 -5.69
CA GLY A 37 5.72 -4.45 -5.81
C GLY A 37 6.08 -3.27 -4.89
N VAL A 38 6.37 -3.54 -3.61
CA VAL A 38 6.76 -2.50 -2.64
C VAL A 38 8.08 -1.83 -3.05
N SER A 39 9.07 -2.62 -3.46
CA SER A 39 10.38 -2.13 -3.93
C SER A 39 10.26 -1.27 -5.19
N ALA A 40 9.33 -1.59 -6.09
CA ALA A 40 9.10 -0.81 -7.29
C ALA A 40 8.40 0.54 -7.01
N LEU A 41 7.58 0.59 -5.95
CA LEU A 41 6.87 1.81 -5.56
C LEU A 41 7.79 2.84 -4.89
N TRP A 42 8.69 2.39 -4.02
CA TRP A 42 9.48 3.27 -3.16
C TRP A 42 10.29 4.34 -3.91
N PRO A 43 11.05 4.03 -4.98
CA PRO A 43 11.77 5.03 -5.76
C PRO A 43 10.88 6.13 -6.33
N THR A 44 9.64 5.81 -6.70
CA THR A 44 8.67 6.78 -7.22
C THR A 44 8.23 7.77 -6.14
N ILE A 45 8.01 7.28 -4.92
CA ILE A 45 7.68 8.12 -3.77
C ILE A 45 8.86 9.04 -3.45
N LYS A 46 10.05 8.45 -3.32
CA LYS A 46 11.31 9.15 -3.00
C LYS A 46 11.67 10.24 -4.01
N ALA A 47 11.38 10.02 -5.30
CA ALA A 47 11.63 11.01 -6.35
C ALA A 47 10.69 12.24 -6.29
N THR A 48 9.65 12.22 -5.45
CA THR A 48 8.63 13.29 -5.43
C THR A 48 8.28 13.78 -4.01
N PRO A 49 9.26 14.14 -3.15
CA PRO A 49 9.01 14.50 -1.75
C PRO A 49 8.06 15.69 -1.59
N GLU A 50 8.21 16.73 -2.42
CA GLU A 50 7.30 17.89 -2.41
C GLU A 50 5.84 17.51 -2.71
N LYS A 51 5.62 16.52 -3.58
CA LYS A 51 4.28 16.03 -3.91
C LYS A 51 3.64 15.37 -2.68
N GLN A 52 4.43 14.60 -1.92
CA GLN A 52 3.98 13.97 -0.69
C GLN A 52 3.63 15.03 0.37
N VAL A 53 4.51 16.00 0.59
CA VAL A 53 4.25 17.11 1.53
C VAL A 53 2.96 17.85 1.18
N ARG A 54 2.77 18.26 -0.07
CA ARG A 54 1.53 18.94 -0.52
C ARG A 54 0.28 18.08 -0.30
N SER A 55 0.38 16.76 -0.47
CA SER A 55 -0.72 15.83 -0.22
C SER A 55 -1.07 15.77 1.28
N TYR A 56 -0.06 15.69 2.15
CA TYR A 56 -0.27 15.76 3.60
C TYR A 56 -0.87 17.09 4.05
N GLU A 57 -0.34 18.22 3.57
CA GLU A 57 -0.87 19.54 3.89
C GLU A 57 -2.34 19.67 3.51
N SER A 58 -2.71 19.20 2.31
CA SER A 58 -4.09 19.22 1.83
C SER A 58 -5.01 18.35 2.71
N THR A 59 -4.53 17.16 3.08
CA THR A 59 -5.25 16.21 3.94
C THR A 59 -5.45 16.79 5.35
N ILE A 60 -4.38 17.29 5.97
CA ILE A 60 -4.43 17.91 7.30
C ILE A 60 -5.28 19.18 7.30
N ALA A 61 -5.26 19.99 6.25
CA ALA A 61 -6.11 21.16 6.14
C ALA A 61 -7.60 20.79 6.10
N ALA A 62 -7.98 19.73 5.37
CA ALA A 62 -9.33 19.21 5.36
C ALA A 62 -9.75 18.68 6.74
N LEU A 63 -8.91 17.84 7.35
CA LEU A 63 -9.14 17.31 8.70
C LEU A 63 -9.26 18.43 9.75
N ARG A 64 -8.40 19.45 9.70
CA ARG A 64 -8.47 20.60 10.62
C ARG A 64 -9.80 21.34 10.46
N ARG A 65 -10.23 21.63 9.23
CA ARG A 65 -11.55 22.26 8.99
C ARG A 65 -12.70 21.41 9.53
N ARG A 66 -12.60 20.09 9.45
CA ARG A 66 -13.60 19.16 10.00
C ARG A 66 -13.62 19.24 11.53
N TRP A 67 -12.50 19.03 12.20
CA TRP A 67 -12.43 18.95 13.66
C TRP A 67 -12.60 20.30 14.37
N SER A 68 -12.27 21.41 13.71
CA SER A 68 -12.53 22.77 14.25
C SER A 68 -14.01 23.12 14.35
N LYS A 69 -14.91 22.40 13.67
CA LYS A 69 -16.35 22.71 13.67
C LYS A 69 -17.11 22.17 14.89
N GLY A 70 -16.48 21.33 15.71
CA GLY A 70 -17.11 20.70 16.88
C GLY A 70 -18.27 19.78 16.48
N GLY A 71 -18.08 18.47 16.55
CA GLY A 71 -19.12 17.51 16.18
C GLY A 71 -18.71 16.07 16.43
N GLU A 72 -19.68 15.17 16.31
CA GLU A 72 -19.50 13.72 16.39
C GLU A 72 -18.48 13.21 15.36
N CYS A 73 -17.95 12.00 15.61
CA CYS A 73 -16.91 11.33 14.84
C CYS A 73 -17.39 10.87 13.44
N GLU A 74 -17.91 11.80 12.64
CA GLU A 74 -18.25 11.57 11.24
C GLU A 74 -17.04 11.85 10.32
N PRO A 75 -16.82 10.98 9.31
CA PRO A 75 -15.70 11.10 8.40
C PRO A 75 -15.81 12.36 7.51
N ASP A 76 -14.68 13.02 7.25
CA ASP A 76 -14.59 14.02 6.19
C ASP A 76 -14.73 13.32 4.83
N SER A 77 -15.72 13.69 4.02
CA SER A 77 -16.05 12.96 2.80
C SER A 77 -14.95 12.99 1.74
N THR A 78 -14.18 14.08 1.67
CA THR A 78 -13.06 14.22 0.73
C THR A 78 -11.88 13.36 1.18
N VAL A 79 -11.51 13.43 2.46
CA VAL A 79 -10.39 12.64 2.99
C VAL A 79 -10.74 11.15 3.00
N ALA A 80 -11.98 10.79 3.36
CA ALA A 80 -12.43 9.41 3.32
C ALA A 80 -12.47 8.85 1.89
N ALA A 81 -12.80 9.67 0.88
CA ALA A 81 -12.70 9.25 -0.52
C ALA A 81 -11.25 8.99 -0.94
N LEU A 82 -10.32 9.87 -0.57
CA LEU A 82 -8.90 9.68 -0.83
C LEU A 82 -8.37 8.35 -0.27
N PHE A 83 -8.69 8.03 0.98
CA PHE A 83 -8.25 6.77 1.58
C PHE A 83 -8.93 5.55 0.94
N ARG A 84 -10.22 5.63 0.60
CA ARG A 84 -10.88 4.54 -0.16
C ARG A 84 -10.22 4.28 -1.51
N ASP A 85 -9.80 5.32 -2.22
CA ASP A 85 -9.11 5.17 -3.51
C ASP A 85 -7.73 4.52 -3.33
N LEU A 86 -6.99 4.90 -2.28
CA LEU A 86 -5.71 4.28 -1.92
C LEU A 86 -5.90 2.81 -1.53
N ASP A 87 -6.88 2.52 -0.68
CA ASP A 87 -7.19 1.16 -0.23
C ASP A 87 -7.57 0.28 -1.43
N ALA A 88 -8.36 0.80 -2.36
CA ALA A 88 -8.76 0.10 -3.58
C ALA A 88 -7.55 -0.21 -4.50
N GLU A 89 -6.62 0.74 -4.66
CA GLU A 89 -5.40 0.54 -5.44
C GLU A 89 -4.50 -0.54 -4.81
N VAL A 90 -4.32 -0.49 -3.48
CA VAL A 90 -3.53 -1.47 -2.74
C VAL A 90 -4.21 -2.84 -2.71
N ALA A 91 -5.53 -2.91 -2.56
CA ALA A 91 -6.27 -4.17 -2.63
C ALA A 91 -6.09 -4.85 -3.99
N ALA A 92 -6.10 -4.09 -5.09
CA ALA A 92 -5.83 -4.63 -6.42
C ALA A 92 -4.40 -5.21 -6.53
N PHE A 93 -3.40 -4.56 -5.92
CA PHE A 93 -2.03 -5.05 -5.84
C PHE A 93 -1.93 -6.35 -5.02
N LEU A 94 -2.56 -6.39 -3.85
CA LEU A 94 -2.59 -7.57 -2.98
C LEU A 94 -3.28 -8.74 -3.66
N GLN A 95 -4.39 -8.49 -4.36
CA GLN A 95 -5.10 -9.53 -5.11
C GLN A 95 -4.26 -10.08 -6.26
N LEU A 96 -3.59 -9.22 -7.02
CA LEU A 96 -2.66 -9.65 -8.07
C LEU A 96 -1.57 -10.57 -7.51
N CYS A 97 -0.97 -10.22 -6.37
CA CYS A 97 0.06 -11.06 -5.74
C CYS A 97 -0.52 -12.41 -5.32
N ALA A 98 -1.71 -12.44 -4.71
CA ALA A 98 -2.36 -13.69 -4.29
C ALA A 98 -2.70 -14.60 -5.49
N ASP A 99 -3.20 -14.03 -6.58
CA ASP A 99 -3.54 -14.80 -7.78
C ASP A 99 -2.30 -15.38 -8.46
N ARG A 100 -1.22 -14.60 -8.57
CA ARG A 100 0.04 -15.05 -9.16
C ARG A 100 0.78 -16.09 -8.31
N SER A 101 0.65 -16.00 -6.99
CA SER A 101 1.27 -16.95 -6.06
C SER A 101 0.38 -18.14 -5.72
N ARG A 102 -0.89 -18.19 -6.18
CA ARG A 102 -1.87 -19.21 -5.78
C ARG A 102 -2.09 -19.28 -4.27
N THR A 103 -2.17 -18.12 -3.62
CA THR A 103 -2.51 -18.01 -2.20
C THR A 103 -3.90 -17.40 -2.03
N GLU A 104 -4.43 -17.51 -0.82
CA GLU A 104 -5.61 -16.78 -0.38
C GLU A 104 -5.29 -15.94 0.87
N TRP A 105 -5.93 -14.78 0.97
CA TRP A 105 -5.84 -13.94 2.16
C TRP A 105 -6.75 -14.53 3.25
N LEU A 106 -6.22 -14.63 4.47
CA LEU A 106 -6.94 -15.13 5.65
C LEU A 106 -7.94 -14.10 6.21
N GLU A 107 -7.75 -12.83 5.85
CA GLU A 107 -8.58 -11.69 6.20
C GLU A 107 -9.16 -11.09 4.91
N PRO A 108 -10.26 -10.31 4.98
CA PRO A 108 -10.74 -9.52 3.84
C PRO A 108 -9.59 -8.66 3.28
N VAL A 109 -9.37 -8.72 1.97
CA VAL A 109 -8.23 -8.05 1.31
C VAL A 109 -8.27 -6.53 1.53
N GLU A 110 -9.46 -5.96 1.70
CA GLU A 110 -9.67 -4.56 2.02
C GLU A 110 -9.09 -4.18 3.40
N ALA A 111 -9.18 -5.07 4.38
CA ALA A 111 -8.60 -4.85 5.71
C ALA A 111 -7.06 -4.92 5.65
N VAL A 112 -6.52 -5.86 4.86
CA VAL A 112 -5.08 -5.98 4.60
C VAL A 112 -4.55 -4.74 3.85
N ALA A 113 -5.33 -4.21 2.90
CA ALA A 113 -5.02 -2.99 2.17
C ALA A 113 -5.00 -1.76 3.09
N ALA A 114 -6.03 -1.58 3.93
CA ALA A 114 -6.09 -0.47 4.89
C ALA A 114 -4.90 -0.49 5.87
N TYR A 115 -4.51 -1.68 6.35
CA TYR A 115 -3.29 -1.85 7.16
C TYR A 115 -2.04 -1.40 6.39
N SER A 116 -1.89 -1.85 5.15
CA SER A 116 -0.74 -1.52 4.30
C SER A 116 -0.65 -0.02 4.02
N VAL A 117 -1.79 0.62 3.71
CA VAL A 117 -1.88 2.07 3.50
C VAL A 117 -1.49 2.82 4.77
N ALA A 118 -1.99 2.41 5.93
CA ALA A 118 -1.64 3.06 7.21
C ALA A 118 -0.13 2.98 7.50
N VAL A 119 0.49 1.81 7.32
CA VAL A 119 1.95 1.64 7.48
C VAL A 119 2.69 2.52 6.49
N MET A 120 2.34 2.47 5.20
CA MET A 120 2.99 3.28 4.15
C MET A 120 2.90 4.78 4.44
N GLN A 121 1.74 5.28 4.90
CA GLN A 121 1.59 6.70 5.25
C GLN A 121 2.50 7.10 6.42
N GLY A 122 2.60 6.26 7.45
CA GLY A 122 3.51 6.49 8.57
C GLY A 122 4.98 6.47 8.14
N THR A 123 5.37 5.50 7.32
CA THR A 123 6.72 5.36 6.78
C THR A 123 7.14 6.57 5.94
N VAL A 124 6.28 7.01 5.01
CA VAL A 124 6.57 8.18 4.16
C VAL A 124 6.67 9.44 4.99
N LEU A 125 5.76 9.66 5.93
CA LEU A 125 5.80 10.83 6.81
C LEU A 125 7.08 10.87 7.66
N ARG A 126 7.50 9.72 8.20
CA ARG A 126 8.75 9.61 8.95
C ARG A 126 9.97 9.90 8.08
N TRP A 127 10.04 9.27 6.90
CA TRP A 127 11.14 9.50 5.96
C TRP A 127 11.24 10.96 5.51
N LEU A 128 10.11 11.66 5.33
CA LEU A 128 10.12 13.10 5.04
C LEU A 128 10.74 13.93 6.19
N ALA A 129 10.75 13.41 7.41
CA ALA A 129 11.28 14.09 8.59
C ALA A 129 12.77 13.79 8.85
N ASP A 130 13.21 12.55 8.61
CA ASP A 130 14.57 12.09 8.95
C ASP A 130 15.46 11.75 7.73
N CYS A 131 14.89 11.63 6.53
CA CYS A 131 15.55 11.20 5.30
C CYS A 131 16.27 9.84 5.43
N ASP A 132 15.87 9.00 6.39
CA ASP A 132 16.52 7.73 6.67
C ASP A 132 15.99 6.62 5.74
N ASP A 133 16.71 6.42 4.64
CA ASP A 133 16.41 5.37 3.66
C ASP A 133 16.60 3.96 4.24
N GLU A 134 17.60 3.76 5.11
CA GLU A 134 17.93 2.44 5.66
C GLU A 134 16.80 1.96 6.56
N THR A 135 16.40 2.80 7.53
CA THR A 135 15.26 2.52 8.40
C THR A 135 13.98 2.34 7.59
N THR A 136 13.78 3.13 6.54
CA THR A 136 12.60 3.00 5.68
C THR A 136 12.55 1.64 4.99
N LEU A 137 13.65 1.17 4.40
CA LEU A 137 13.70 -0.14 3.75
C LEU A 137 13.42 -1.28 4.73
N VAL A 138 13.95 -1.20 5.96
CA VAL A 138 13.65 -2.18 7.02
C VAL A 138 12.15 -2.23 7.32
N VAL A 139 11.49 -1.08 7.45
CA VAL A 139 10.03 -1.04 7.68
C VAL A 139 9.23 -1.61 6.50
N LEU A 140 9.69 -1.40 5.27
CA LEU A 140 9.05 -1.98 4.08
C LEU A 140 9.21 -3.51 4.03
N ASP A 141 10.38 -4.04 4.43
CA ASP A 141 10.62 -5.47 4.54
C ASP A 141 9.78 -6.12 5.66
N ASP A 142 9.61 -5.41 6.78
CA ASP A 142 8.73 -5.81 7.88
C ASP A 142 7.26 -5.82 7.46
N LEU A 143 6.84 -4.83 6.66
CA LEU A 143 5.51 -4.81 6.06
C LEU A 143 5.30 -6.05 5.18
N VAL A 144 6.21 -6.33 4.25
CA VAL A 144 6.13 -7.52 3.38
C VAL A 144 6.07 -8.81 4.19
N SER A 145 6.91 -8.93 5.22
CA SER A 145 6.95 -10.10 6.10
C SER A 145 5.63 -10.26 6.85
N SER A 146 5.10 -9.17 7.41
CA SER A 146 3.81 -9.16 8.11
C SER A 146 2.65 -9.55 7.20
N LEU A 147 2.58 -8.98 5.99
CA LEU A 147 1.56 -9.33 5.00
C LEU A 147 1.61 -10.80 4.60
N SER A 148 2.81 -11.37 4.44
CA SER A 148 2.96 -12.78 4.09
C SER A 148 2.35 -13.72 5.14
N THR A 149 2.30 -13.33 6.41
CA THR A 149 1.67 -14.12 7.49
C THR A 149 0.15 -14.10 7.47
N LYS A 150 -0.46 -13.18 6.70
CA LYS A 150 -1.92 -13.02 6.57
C LYS A 150 -2.49 -13.83 5.39
N ALA A 151 -1.71 -14.74 4.82
CA ALA A 151 -2.11 -15.55 3.68
C ALA A 151 -1.74 -17.02 3.89
N ALA A 152 -2.47 -17.91 3.22
CA ALA A 152 -2.18 -19.33 3.17
C ALA A 152 -2.13 -19.83 1.73
N ASP A 153 -1.43 -20.95 1.53
CA ASP A 153 -1.43 -21.68 0.27
C ASP A 153 -2.86 -22.18 -0.03
N ARG A 154 -3.28 -22.11 -1.29
CA ARG A 154 -4.55 -22.70 -1.75
C ARG A 154 -4.46 -24.21 -1.92
#